data_AF-A0A977KWX7-F1
#
_entry.id   AF-A0A977KWX7-F1
#
_cell.length_a   1.000
_cell.length_b   1.000
_cell.length_c   1.000
_cell.angle_alpha   90.00
_cell.angle_beta   90.00
_cell.angle_gamma   90.00
#
_symmetry.space_group_name_H-M   'P 1'
#
loop_
_entity.id
_entity.type
_entity.pdbx_description
1 polymer ?
#
loop_
_entity_poly.entity_id
_entity_poly.type
_entity_poly.pdbx_seq_one_letter_code
_entity_poly.pdbx_strand_id
1 'polypeptide(L)'
;MTTFDPILEDLTQEPIPPLLKDDGQPIFKDSWEAEAFAIGNLLIKQGFLSCSEWVEIFSQEIKNAQAKGDRDRGDTYYSHWLNALERLCMERGLTDWETYQKQLELWHQAVLNTPHGVPLAIENAYREREDDHNHSHHHDHTHGHHHHHHESESLPENMLTPIAVFKLKKGKLD
;
A
#
# COMPACT_ATOMS: atom_id res chain seq x y z
N MET A 1 9.46 -28.74 1.43
CA MET A 1 9.22 -28.32 2.84
C MET A 1 9.86 -26.95 2.99
N THR A 2 9.10 -25.89 2.69
CA THR A 2 9.58 -24.52 2.83
C THR A 2 9.23 -24.08 4.24
N THR A 3 10.25 -23.91 5.09
CA THR A 3 10.12 -23.39 6.45
C THR A 3 9.46 -22.01 6.37
N PHE A 4 8.26 -21.89 6.93
CA PHE A 4 7.62 -20.60 7.17
C PHE A 4 8.43 -19.87 8.23
N ASP A 5 8.86 -18.63 7.95
CA ASP A 5 9.58 -17.81 8.90
C ASP A 5 8.68 -17.48 10.10
N PRO A 6 9.08 -17.78 11.35
CA PRO A 6 8.26 -17.55 12.53
C PRO A 6 7.94 -16.06 12.76
N ILE A 7 8.73 -15.14 12.19
CA ILE A 7 8.48 -13.70 12.20
C ILE A 7 7.21 -13.35 11.41
N LEU A 8 6.92 -14.09 10.32
CA LEU A 8 5.77 -13.82 9.46
C LEU A 8 4.44 -14.27 10.08
N GLU A 9 4.49 -15.25 10.98
CA GLU A 9 3.32 -15.80 11.68
C GLU A 9 2.89 -14.90 12.86
N ASP A 10 3.86 -14.25 13.52
CA ASP A 10 3.62 -13.30 14.63
C ASP A 10 2.92 -12.00 14.18
N LEU A 11 3.12 -11.58 12.92
CA LEU A 11 2.47 -10.41 12.33
C LEU A 11 0.98 -10.61 11.98
N THR A 12 0.40 -11.78 12.29
CA THR A 12 -1.00 -12.13 11.97
C THR A 12 -1.99 -11.88 13.10
N GLN A 13 -1.54 -11.35 14.24
CA GLN A 13 -2.40 -11.06 15.38
C GLN A 13 -3.05 -9.69 15.29
N GLU A 14 -4.21 -9.58 15.97
CA GLU A 14 -5.06 -8.40 16.24
C GLU A 14 -4.44 -7.01 15.98
N PRO A 15 -5.22 -6.02 15.49
CA PRO A 15 -4.68 -4.69 15.18
C PRO A 15 -3.94 -4.12 16.39
N ILE A 16 -2.63 -3.91 16.24
CA ILE A 16 -1.77 -3.37 17.30
C ILE A 16 -2.33 -1.98 17.65
N PRO A 17 -2.68 -1.72 18.92
CA PRO A 17 -3.18 -0.41 19.31
C PRO A 17 -2.13 0.65 18.96
N PRO A 18 -2.55 1.81 18.43
CA PRO A 18 -1.62 2.82 17.95
C PRO A 18 -0.71 3.26 19.09
N LEU A 19 0.60 3.23 18.85
CA LEU A 19 1.56 3.80 19.78
C LEU A 19 1.34 5.31 19.82
N LEU A 20 1.13 5.87 21.01
CA LEU A 20 0.85 7.28 21.21
C LEU A 20 2.10 8.02 21.70
N LYS A 21 2.23 9.28 21.30
CA LYS A 21 3.16 10.28 21.83
C LYS A 21 2.65 10.78 23.19
N ASP A 22 3.49 11.55 23.88
CA ASP A 22 3.15 12.15 25.20
C ASP A 22 1.93 13.09 25.14
N ASP A 23 1.62 13.65 23.97
CA ASP A 23 0.45 14.49 23.72
C ASP A 23 -0.82 13.70 23.30
N GLY A 24 -0.73 12.36 23.30
CA GLY A 24 -1.82 11.46 22.95
C GLY A 24 -2.04 11.27 21.43
N GLN A 25 -1.21 11.88 20.58
CA GLN A 25 -1.28 11.67 19.13
C GLN A 25 -0.58 10.38 18.72
N PRO A 26 -1.03 9.69 17.65
CA PRO A 26 -0.30 8.54 17.11
C PRO A 26 1.15 8.89 16.74
N ILE A 27 2.08 7.98 17.04
CA ILE A 27 3.48 8.05 16.59
C ILE A 27 3.55 7.94 15.07
N PHE A 28 2.77 7.02 14.51
CA PHE A 28 2.61 6.80 13.07
C PHE A 28 1.22 7.28 12.65
N LYS A 29 1.17 8.10 11.59
CA LYS A 29 -0.08 8.63 11.02
C LYS A 29 -0.84 7.55 10.26
N ASP A 30 -0.11 6.70 9.55
CA ASP A 30 -0.63 5.62 8.74
C ASP A 30 0.14 4.32 9.02
N SER A 31 -0.50 3.17 8.75
CA SER A 31 0.12 1.85 8.97
C SER A 31 1.41 1.64 8.18
N TRP A 32 1.51 2.20 6.96
CA TRP A 32 2.71 2.08 6.13
C TRP A 32 3.94 2.74 6.77
N GLU A 33 3.77 3.79 7.57
CA GLU A 33 4.88 4.45 8.27
C GLU A 33 5.51 3.51 9.31
N ALA A 34 4.65 2.78 10.05
CA ALA A 34 5.09 1.78 11.02
C ALA A 34 5.79 0.60 10.34
N GLU A 35 5.27 0.15 9.20
CA GLU A 35 5.88 -0.92 8.40
C GLU A 35 7.26 -0.52 7.87
N ALA A 36 7.39 0.68 7.29
CA ALA A 36 8.67 1.19 6.80
C ALA A 36 9.70 1.29 7.95
N PHE A 37 9.28 1.79 9.12
CA PHE A 37 10.12 1.82 10.31
C PHE A 37 10.57 0.41 10.72
N ALA A 38 9.65 -0.55 10.75
CA ALA A 38 9.94 -1.93 11.13
C ALA A 38 10.94 -2.59 10.17
N ILE A 39 10.79 -2.40 8.86
CA ILE A 39 11.71 -2.92 7.83
C ILE A 39 13.12 -2.37 8.03
N GLY A 40 13.26 -1.05 8.20
CA GLY A 40 14.56 -0.43 8.46
C GLY A 40 15.24 -0.98 9.72
N ASN A 41 14.48 -1.11 10.81
CA ASN A 41 14.99 -1.71 12.06
C ASN A 41 15.38 -3.18 11.89
N LEU A 42 14.62 -3.95 11.11
CA LEU A 42 14.91 -5.35 10.85
C LEU A 42 16.22 -5.50 10.07
N LEU A 43 16.44 -4.70 9.04
CA LEU A 43 17.68 -4.71 8.26
C LEU A 43 18.91 -4.42 9.14
N ILE A 44 18.78 -3.47 10.07
CA ILE A 44 19.84 -3.15 11.02
C ILE A 44 20.07 -4.31 12.00
N LYS A 45 18.99 -4.86 12.59
CA LYS A 45 19.07 -5.98 13.54
C LYS A 45 19.66 -7.24 12.93
N GLN A 46 19.37 -7.50 11.66
CA GLN A 46 19.89 -8.65 10.90
C GLN A 46 21.33 -8.43 10.38
N GLY A 47 21.90 -7.24 10.59
CA GLY A 47 23.28 -6.92 10.19
C GLY A 47 23.46 -6.66 8.69
N PHE A 48 22.38 -6.50 7.92
CA PHE A 48 22.47 -6.05 6.53
C PHE A 48 22.95 -4.60 6.42
N LEU A 49 22.78 -3.83 7.50
CA LEU A 49 23.17 -2.43 7.59
C LEU A 49 23.57 -2.07 9.01
N SER A 50 24.63 -1.27 9.18
CA SER A 50 24.93 -0.66 10.48
C SER A 50 24.05 0.56 10.74
N CYS A 51 23.83 0.88 12.01
CA CYS A 51 23.11 2.11 12.39
C CYS A 51 23.78 3.37 11.81
N SER A 52 25.11 3.41 11.74
CA SER A 52 25.84 4.54 11.14
C SER A 52 25.61 4.69 9.64
N GLU A 53 25.63 3.59 8.88
CA GLU A 53 25.35 3.61 7.43
C GLU A 53 23.89 4.02 7.17
N TRP A 54 22.94 3.54 7.99
CA TRP A 54 21.55 3.96 7.90
C TRP A 54 21.40 5.47 8.07
N VAL A 55 21.99 6.03 9.14
CA VAL A 55 21.93 7.47 9.42
C VAL A 55 22.55 8.28 8.29
N GLU A 56 23.65 7.80 7.70
CA GLU A 56 24.29 8.46 6.57
C GLU A 56 23.39 8.49 5.34
N ILE A 57 22.84 7.34 4.92
CA ILE A 57 21.97 7.24 3.74
C ILE A 57 20.69 8.07 3.94
N PHE A 58 20.06 7.96 5.10
CA PHE A 58 18.84 8.69 5.41
C PHE A 58 19.07 10.21 5.45
N SER A 59 20.18 10.66 6.06
CA SER A 59 20.51 12.09 6.09
C SER A 59 20.81 12.64 4.69
N GLN A 60 21.42 11.85 3.81
CA GLN A 60 21.61 12.25 2.41
C GLN A 60 20.29 12.39 1.68
N GLU A 61 19.34 11.47 1.90
CA GLU A 61 18.03 11.52 1.26
C GLU A 61 17.23 12.77 1.68
N ILE A 62 17.22 13.10 2.97
CA ILE A 62 16.61 14.34 3.47
C ILE A 62 17.26 15.57 2.79
N LYS A 63 18.59 15.64 2.72
CA LYS A 63 19.30 16.75 2.06
C LYS A 63 18.93 16.86 0.58
N ASN A 64 18.83 15.73 -0.12
CA ASN A 64 18.45 15.70 -1.53
C ASN A 64 17.01 16.17 -1.74
N ALA A 65 16.08 15.77 -0.86
CA ALA A 65 14.71 16.23 -0.92
C ALA A 65 14.57 17.73 -0.63
N GLN A 66 15.26 18.22 0.40
CA GLN A 66 15.34 19.65 0.72
C GLN A 66 15.91 20.46 -0.45
N ALA A 67 16.96 19.96 -1.11
CA ALA A 67 17.53 20.59 -2.30
C ALA A 67 16.55 20.65 -3.49
N LYS A 68 15.60 19.70 -3.58
CA LYS A 68 14.52 19.67 -4.58
C LYS A 68 13.31 20.54 -4.20
N GLY A 69 13.39 21.28 -3.08
CA GLY A 69 12.36 22.22 -2.65
C GLY A 69 11.39 21.67 -1.61
N ASP A 70 11.69 20.52 -0.99
CA ASP A 70 10.88 20.04 0.12
C ASP A 70 10.99 21.00 1.32
N ARG A 71 9.83 21.50 1.74
CA ARG A 71 9.71 22.36 2.92
C ARG A 71 9.49 21.43 4.08
N ASP A 72 10.58 21.03 4.73
CA ASP A 72 10.65 20.17 5.91
C ASP A 72 9.65 20.58 7.01
N ARG A 73 8.40 20.14 6.87
CA ARG A 73 7.28 20.39 7.79
C ARG A 73 6.96 19.15 8.64
N GLY A 74 7.78 18.11 8.54
CA GLY A 74 7.61 16.84 9.24
C GLY A 74 6.48 15.95 8.71
N ASP A 75 5.80 16.35 7.63
CA ASP A 75 4.85 15.53 6.88
C ASP A 75 5.54 14.58 5.89
N THR A 76 6.75 14.89 5.46
CA THR A 76 7.54 14.07 4.51
C THR A 76 8.56 13.14 5.18
N TYR A 77 8.66 13.14 6.51
CA TYR A 77 9.69 12.37 7.24
C TYR A 77 9.71 10.87 6.88
N TYR A 78 8.57 10.19 6.96
CA TYR A 78 8.50 8.77 6.61
C TYR A 78 8.54 8.52 5.10
N SER A 79 8.25 9.53 4.27
CA SER A 79 8.50 9.45 2.83
C SER A 79 10.00 9.41 2.53
N HIS A 80 10.81 10.23 3.22
CA HIS A 80 12.27 10.14 3.13
C HIS A 80 12.79 8.81 3.67
N TRP A 81 12.16 8.26 4.71
CA TRP A 81 12.51 6.96 5.26
C TRP A 81 12.30 5.86 4.22
N LEU A 82 11.16 5.88 3.53
CA LEU A 82 10.86 4.92 2.46
C LEU A 82 11.83 5.06 1.28
N ASN A 83 12.07 6.28 0.79
CA ASN A 83 13.02 6.53 -0.28
C ASN A 83 14.43 6.00 0.05
N ALA A 84 14.87 6.21 1.30
CA ALA A 84 16.15 5.71 1.77
C ALA A 84 16.21 4.17 1.76
N LEU A 85 15.12 3.49 2.15
CA LEU A 85 15.02 2.03 2.07
C LEU A 85 15.05 1.53 0.62
N GLU A 86 14.30 2.16 -0.28
CA GLU A 86 14.29 1.79 -1.70
C GLU A 86 15.69 1.93 -2.32
N ARG A 87 16.34 3.07 -2.07
CA ARG A 87 17.71 3.33 -2.51
C ARG A 87 18.68 2.28 -1.96
N LEU A 88 18.57 1.96 -0.67
CA LEU A 88 19.41 0.96 -0.03
C LEU A 88 19.22 -0.43 -0.65
N CYS A 89 17.97 -0.84 -0.88
CA CYS A 89 17.67 -2.13 -1.50
C CYS A 89 18.27 -2.22 -2.92
N MET A 90 18.25 -1.13 -3.68
CA MET A 90 18.87 -1.04 -5.01
C MET A 90 20.41 -1.09 -4.91
N GLU A 91 21.02 -0.28 -4.03
CA GLU A 91 22.48 -0.21 -3.87
C GLU A 91 23.08 -1.54 -3.37
N ARG A 92 22.33 -2.29 -2.56
CA ARG A 92 22.73 -3.60 -2.03
C ARG A 92 22.35 -4.78 -2.94
N GLY A 93 21.69 -4.53 -4.07
CA GLY A 93 21.25 -5.57 -5.01
C GLY A 93 20.20 -6.53 -4.44
N LEU A 94 19.44 -6.10 -3.41
CA LEU A 94 18.33 -6.86 -2.85
C LEU A 94 17.10 -6.85 -3.78
N THR A 95 17.03 -5.82 -4.63
CA THR A 95 16.08 -5.70 -5.73
C THR A 95 16.77 -4.98 -6.89
N ASP A 96 16.15 -5.04 -8.06
CA ASP A 96 16.56 -4.27 -9.24
C ASP A 96 15.41 -3.39 -9.74
N TRP A 97 15.73 -2.46 -10.63
CA TRP A 97 14.77 -1.51 -11.17
C TRP A 97 13.64 -2.19 -11.93
N GLU A 98 13.93 -3.28 -12.65
CA GLU A 98 12.92 -4.01 -13.43
C GLU A 98 11.89 -4.67 -12.51
N THR A 99 12.36 -5.33 -11.46
CA THR A 99 11.53 -5.98 -10.44
C THR A 99 10.68 -4.94 -9.70
N TYR A 100 11.27 -3.81 -9.32
CA TYR A 100 10.55 -2.72 -8.68
C TYR A 100 9.45 -2.15 -9.57
N GLN A 101 9.75 -1.84 -10.83
CA GLN A 101 8.77 -1.32 -11.78
C GLN A 101 7.65 -2.32 -12.05
N LYS A 102 7.98 -3.61 -12.20
CA LYS A 102 6.99 -4.67 -12.36
C LYS A 102 6.07 -4.77 -11.15
N GLN A 103 6.63 -4.65 -9.94
CA GLN A 103 5.87 -4.69 -8.70
C GLN A 103 4.92 -3.49 -8.57
N LEU A 104 5.37 -2.29 -8.93
CA LEU A 104 4.54 -1.09 -8.98
C LEU A 104 3.39 -1.25 -9.97
N GLU A 105 3.67 -1.73 -11.18
CA GLU A 105 2.65 -1.92 -12.20
C GLU A 105 1.62 -2.98 -11.76
N LEU A 106 2.05 -4.06 -11.12
CA LEU A 106 1.13 -5.05 -10.55
C LEU A 106 0.21 -4.42 -9.50
N TRP A 107 0.73 -3.60 -8.59
CA TRP A 107 -0.11 -2.91 -7.62
C TRP A 107 -1.06 -1.91 -8.27
N HIS A 108 -0.60 -1.20 -9.29
CA HIS A 108 -1.45 -0.30 -10.07
C HIS A 108 -2.62 -1.06 -10.73
N GLN A 109 -2.34 -2.18 -11.39
CA GLN A 109 -3.37 -3.05 -11.95
C GLN A 109 -4.30 -3.63 -10.88
N ALA A 110 -3.75 -4.03 -9.72
CA ALA A 110 -4.56 -4.50 -8.60
C ALA A 110 -5.57 -3.44 -8.13
N VAL A 111 -5.15 -2.18 -8.01
CA VAL A 111 -6.05 -1.07 -7.66
C VAL A 111 -7.15 -0.92 -8.71
N LEU A 112 -6.80 -0.92 -10.00
CA LEU A 112 -7.78 -0.79 -11.08
C LEU A 112 -8.79 -1.95 -11.13
N ASN A 113 -8.34 -3.16 -10.80
CA ASN A 113 -9.15 -4.37 -10.85
C ASN A 113 -9.87 -4.71 -9.54
N THR A 114 -9.71 -3.90 -8.48
CA THR A 114 -10.39 -4.11 -7.20
C THR A 114 -11.73 -3.36 -7.21
N PRO A 115 -12.89 -4.06 -7.29
CA PRO A 115 -14.19 -3.40 -7.19
C PRO A 115 -14.39 -2.77 -5.81
N HIS A 116 -15.27 -1.78 -5.73
CA HIS A 116 -15.62 -1.17 -4.45
C HIS A 116 -16.14 -2.22 -3.45
N GLY A 117 -15.69 -2.11 -2.20
CA GLY A 117 -16.06 -3.06 -1.13
C GLY A 117 -15.28 -4.38 -1.14
N VAL A 118 -14.40 -4.62 -2.12
CA VAL A 118 -13.47 -5.75 -2.12
C VAL A 118 -12.13 -5.32 -1.51
N PRO A 119 -11.49 -6.13 -0.64
CA PRO A 119 -10.15 -5.81 -0.13
C PRO A 119 -9.12 -5.69 -1.26
N LEU A 120 -8.26 -4.67 -1.16
CA LEU A 120 -7.13 -4.51 -2.07
C LEU A 120 -6.08 -5.59 -1.79
N ALA A 121 -5.77 -6.38 -2.81
CA ALA A 121 -4.74 -7.43 -2.75
C ALA A 121 -4.02 -7.51 -4.11
N ILE A 122 -2.73 -7.84 -4.12
CA ILE A 122 -1.94 -7.88 -5.36
C ILE A 122 -2.47 -8.91 -6.36
N GLU A 123 -3.11 -9.97 -5.86
CA GLU A 123 -3.77 -11.00 -6.66
C GLU A 123 -4.88 -10.42 -7.55
N ASN A 124 -5.47 -9.29 -7.16
CA ASN A 124 -6.48 -8.60 -7.95
C ASN A 124 -5.89 -8.09 -9.28
N ALA A 125 -4.57 -7.90 -9.39
CA ALA A 125 -3.91 -7.54 -10.65
C ALA A 125 -4.19 -8.56 -11.76
N TYR A 126 -4.42 -9.82 -11.40
CA TYR A 126 -4.68 -10.91 -12.32
C TYR A 126 -6.16 -11.28 -12.44
N ARG A 127 -7.06 -10.57 -11.76
CA ARG A 127 -8.50 -10.75 -11.98
C ARG A 127 -8.83 -10.26 -13.38
N GLU A 128 -9.34 -11.15 -14.21
CA GLU A 128 -10.01 -10.75 -15.45
C GLU A 128 -11.17 -9.84 -15.04
N ARG A 129 -11.35 -8.71 -15.75
CA ARG A 129 -12.58 -7.94 -15.60
C ARG A 129 -13.72 -8.87 -16.02
N GLU A 130 -14.50 -9.35 -15.07
CA GLU A 130 -15.74 -10.10 -15.32
C GLU A 130 -16.83 -9.16 -15.88
N ASP A 131 -16.49 -8.25 -16.80
CA ASP A 131 -17.42 -7.28 -17.39
C ASP A 131 -17.02 -7.02 -18.85
N ASP A 132 -17.17 -8.05 -19.69
CA ASP A 132 -17.79 -7.87 -20.99
C ASP A 132 -19.01 -8.81 -21.02
N HIS A 133 -20.02 -8.46 -20.21
CA HIS A 133 -21.35 -8.91 -20.49
C HIS A 133 -21.68 -8.55 -21.94
N ASN A 134 -21.76 -9.59 -22.76
CA ASN A 134 -22.41 -9.62 -24.07
C ASN A 134 -23.88 -9.19 -23.89
N HIS A 135 -24.12 -7.91 -23.67
CA HIS A 135 -25.43 -7.31 -23.80
C HIS A 135 -25.72 -7.22 -25.29
N SER A 136 -26.30 -8.29 -25.82
CA SER A 136 -27.03 -8.24 -27.07
C SER A 136 -28.11 -7.17 -26.92
N HIS A 137 -27.82 -5.95 -27.36
CA HIS A 137 -28.76 -4.84 -27.43
C HIS A 137 -29.81 -5.17 -28.49
N HIS A 138 -30.85 -5.90 -28.10
CA HIS A 138 -32.09 -5.99 -28.86
C HIS A 138 -32.89 -4.72 -28.55
N HIS A 139 -32.69 -3.67 -29.36
CA HIS A 139 -33.55 -2.50 -29.33
C HIS A 139 -34.90 -2.85 -29.96
N ASP A 140 -35.93 -3.06 -29.14
CA ASP A 140 -37.32 -2.85 -29.57
C ASP A 140 -37.84 -1.59 -28.86
N HIS A 141 -38.16 -0.57 -29.66
CA HIS A 141 -38.58 0.73 -29.17
C HIS A 141 -40.10 0.80 -29.12
N THR A 142 -40.68 0.82 -27.93
CA THR A 142 -42.02 1.40 -27.68
C THR A 142 -41.93 2.44 -26.58
N HIS A 143 -42.10 3.72 -26.96
CA HIS A 143 -41.97 4.88 -26.09
C HIS A 143 -43.17 5.02 -25.15
N GLY A 144 -42.90 5.08 -23.84
CA GLY A 144 -43.83 5.53 -22.82
C GLY A 144 -43.14 6.56 -21.92
N HIS A 145 -43.49 7.84 -22.08
CA HIS A 145 -42.95 8.95 -21.30
C HIS A 145 -43.44 8.88 -19.84
N HIS A 146 -42.52 8.84 -18.87
CA HIS A 146 -42.78 9.28 -17.50
C HIS A 146 -41.59 10.08 -16.95
N HIS A 147 -41.89 11.32 -16.53
CA HIS A 147 -40.99 12.19 -15.78
C HIS A 147 -40.78 11.63 -14.38
N HIS A 148 -39.53 11.59 -13.88
CA HIS A 148 -39.29 11.58 -12.44
C HIS A 148 -38.03 12.37 -12.07
N HIS A 149 -38.12 12.96 -10.87
CA HIS A 149 -37.25 13.94 -10.23
C HIS A 149 -35.78 13.54 -10.14
N HIS A 150 -34.90 14.54 -10.25
CA HIS A 150 -33.47 14.46 -9.95
C HIS A 150 -33.28 14.74 -8.44
N GLU A 151 -33.10 13.68 -7.65
CA GLU A 151 -32.66 13.78 -6.26
C GLU A 151 -31.13 13.60 -6.26
N SER A 152 -30.41 14.61 -5.78
CA SER A 152 -28.96 14.62 -5.69
C SER A 152 -28.50 13.59 -4.65
N GLU A 153 -28.03 12.43 -5.12
CA GLU A 153 -27.43 11.40 -4.27
C GLU A 153 -26.17 11.95 -3.58
N SER A 154 -26.28 12.18 -2.28
CA SER A 154 -25.14 12.46 -1.42
C SER A 154 -24.27 11.20 -1.33
N LEU A 155 -22.97 11.33 -1.61
CA LEU A 155 -22.00 10.26 -1.43
C LEU A 155 -22.06 9.73 0.01
N PRO A 156 -22.07 8.39 0.21
CA PRO A 156 -22.17 7.81 1.55
C PRO A 156 -20.90 8.09 2.37
N GLU A 157 -21.11 8.31 3.67
CA GLU A 157 -20.15 8.78 4.68
C GLU A 157 -18.94 7.83 4.91
N ASN A 158 -18.92 6.67 4.25
CA ASN A 158 -17.91 5.63 4.38
C ASN A 158 -16.87 5.58 3.24
N MET A 159 -16.91 6.51 2.27
CA MET A 159 -15.99 6.49 1.12
C MET A 159 -14.52 6.83 1.48
N LEU A 160 -14.26 7.25 2.72
CA LEU A 160 -12.94 7.64 3.24
C LEU A 160 -12.43 6.73 4.37
N THR A 161 -13.00 5.54 4.57
CA THR A 161 -12.41 4.59 5.54
C THR A 161 -11.16 3.94 4.94
N PRO A 162 -10.03 3.86 5.69
CA PRO A 162 -8.83 3.17 5.23
C PRO A 162 -9.16 1.72 4.85
N ILE A 163 -8.82 1.34 3.61
CA ILE A 163 -8.99 -0.04 3.15
C ILE A 163 -7.93 -0.89 3.85
N ALA A 164 -8.36 -1.73 4.79
CA ALA A 164 -7.50 -2.72 5.40
C ALA A 164 -7.06 -3.75 4.34
N VAL A 165 -5.76 -3.82 4.10
CA VAL A 165 -5.13 -4.86 3.26
C VAL A 165 -5.00 -6.12 4.12
N PHE A 166 -5.87 -7.11 3.88
CA PHE A 166 -5.73 -8.43 4.51
C PHE A 166 -4.99 -9.38 3.57
N LYS A 167 -3.90 -10.00 4.04
CA LYS A 167 -3.24 -11.11 3.31
C LYS A 167 -4.14 -12.35 3.30
N LEU A 168 -4.49 -12.82 2.10
CA LEU A 168 -5.23 -14.07 1.88
C LEU A 168 -4.41 -15.29 2.31
N LYS A 169 -5.02 -16.15 3.14
CA LYS A 169 -4.52 -17.49 3.48
C LYS A 169 -4.49 -18.37 2.23
N LYS A 170 -3.32 -18.96 1.92
CA LYS A 170 -3.13 -19.86 0.79
C LYS A 170 -3.89 -21.18 1.01
N GLY A 171 -4.87 -21.46 0.15
CA GLY A 171 -5.52 -22.77 0.06
C GLY A 171 -4.53 -23.84 -0.41
N LYS A 172 -4.53 -24.99 0.28
CA LYS A 172 -3.85 -26.21 -0.15
C LYS A 172 -4.56 -26.79 -1.38
N LEU A 173 -3.83 -26.94 -2.48
CA LEU A 173 -4.08 -27.96 -3.48
C LEU A 173 -3.26 -29.18 -3.08
N ASP A 174 -3.94 -30.21 -2.59
CA ASP A 174 -3.74 -31.64 -2.89
C ASP A 174 -4.87 -32.44 -2.23
#